data_AF-A0A4S1HB15-F1
#
_entry.id   AF-A0A4S1HB15-F1
#
_cell.length_a   1.000
_cell.length_b   1.000
_cell.length_c   1.000
_cell.angle_alpha   90.00
_cell.angle_beta   90.00
_cell.angle_gamma   90.00
#
_symmetry.space_group_name_H-M   'P 1'
#
loop_
_entity.id
_entity.type
_entity.pdbx_description
1 polymer ?
#
loop_
_entity_poly.entity_id
_entity_poly.type
_entity_poly.pdbx_seq_one_letter_code
_entity_poly.pdbx_strand_id
1 'polypeptide(L)'
;MEKFKRYWWLVLCLWALLAFVSWHYESTCGVFFASECLSEYWAGIRWIALLKWVSPYQTLLGGFAALAAGAFVLISTRETLEENRRQKVIDLQLTQDLRDAHITKTLELISVEFYILSGKLRSEYLIADNTAFHCVNNAAEDLAEHDPELLAIARITETLINHQRAKLENGRLPQELMNQCSMLAYAAYQIFLQAAEEDFDEEAPRRISHFDPSDVNELLVERSLTKDDLLDLQQYFKWNDES
;
A
#
# COMPACT_ATOMS: atom_id res chain seq x y z
N MET A 1 13.02 14.06 -32.18
CA MET A 1 14.46 13.72 -32.26
C MET A 1 14.98 13.47 -33.69
N GLU A 2 14.17 12.96 -34.62
CA GLU A 2 14.66 12.56 -35.95
C GLU A 2 15.13 13.71 -36.87
N LYS A 3 14.50 14.89 -36.79
CA LYS A 3 14.89 16.05 -37.61
C LYS A 3 16.29 16.57 -37.28
N PHE A 4 16.70 16.52 -36.00
CA PHE A 4 18.02 17.00 -35.55
C PHE A 4 19.16 16.12 -36.07
N LYS A 5 18.95 14.81 -36.14
CA LYS A 5 19.89 13.83 -36.73
C LYS A 5 20.17 14.09 -38.21
N ARG A 6 19.18 14.59 -38.96
CA ARG A 6 19.28 14.81 -40.42
C ARG A 6 20.10 16.06 -40.77
N TYR A 7 20.01 17.13 -39.99
CA TYR A 7 20.78 18.36 -40.26
C TYR A 7 22.22 18.30 -39.76
N TRP A 8 22.53 17.42 -38.81
CA TRP A 8 23.89 17.27 -38.28
C TRP A 8 24.91 16.89 -39.37
N TRP A 9 24.51 16.02 -40.32
CA TRP A 9 25.35 15.65 -41.46
C TRP A 9 25.65 16.82 -42.39
N LEU A 10 24.68 17.72 -42.61
CA LEU A 10 24.89 18.92 -43.44
C LEU A 10 25.87 19.89 -42.77
N VAL A 11 25.77 20.07 -41.46
CA VAL A 11 26.71 20.90 -40.69
C VAL A 11 28.12 20.31 -40.74
N LEU A 12 28.25 18.98 -40.62
CA LEU A 12 29.53 18.28 -40.67
C LEU A 12 30.16 18.35 -42.06
N CYS A 13 29.38 18.18 -43.13
CA CYS A 13 29.84 18.35 -44.52
C CYS A 13 30.24 19.80 -44.82
N LEU A 14 29.45 20.79 -44.37
CA LEU A 14 29.76 22.21 -44.56
C LEU A 14 31.04 22.60 -43.81
N TRP A 15 31.22 22.09 -42.59
CA TRP A 15 32.43 22.30 -41.80
C TRP A 15 33.65 21.67 -42.47
N ALA A 16 33.55 20.43 -42.94
CA ALA A 16 34.63 19.75 -43.65
C ALA A 16 35.03 20.49 -44.94
N LEU A 17 34.06 21.03 -45.67
CA LEU A 17 34.30 21.81 -46.88
C LEU A 17 34.99 23.15 -46.59
N LEU A 18 34.56 23.87 -45.54
CA LEU A 18 35.22 25.09 -45.10
C LEU A 18 36.64 24.84 -44.59
N ALA A 19 36.84 23.76 -43.81
CA ALA A 19 38.15 23.35 -43.35
C ALA A 19 39.08 23.04 -44.53
N PHE A 20 38.58 22.31 -45.54
CA PHE A 20 39.33 22.00 -46.75
C PHE A 20 39.72 23.25 -47.55
N VAL A 21 38.79 24.20 -47.71
CA VAL A 21 39.06 25.48 -48.40
C VAL A 21 40.07 26.32 -47.63
N SER A 22 39.95 26.42 -46.31
CA SER A 22 40.89 27.18 -45.48
C SER A 22 42.31 26.59 -45.52
N TRP A 23 42.42 25.25 -45.46
CA TRP A 23 43.69 24.54 -45.60
C TRP A 23 44.37 24.84 -46.93
N HIS A 24 43.58 24.90 -48.01
CA HIS A 24 44.08 25.21 -49.35
C HIS A 24 44.63 26.63 -49.48
N TYR A 25 43.96 27.62 -48.86
CA TYR A 25 44.42 29.01 -48.90
C TYR A 25 45.68 29.26 -48.06
N GLU A 26 45.89 28.49 -46.99
CA GLU A 26 47.04 28.65 -46.10
C GLU A 26 48.28 27.91 -46.60
N SER A 27 48.09 26.85 -47.40
CA SER A 27 49.17 26.11 -48.05
C SER A 27 49.71 26.90 -49.24
N THR A 28 50.89 27.51 -49.10
CA THR A 28 51.57 28.30 -50.15
C THR A 28 52.03 27.48 -51.36
N CYS A 29 51.82 26.16 -51.34
CA CYS A 29 52.21 25.24 -52.39
C CYS A 29 51.06 25.13 -53.42
N GLY A 30 51.35 25.40 -54.69
CA GLY A 30 50.37 25.51 -55.78
C GLY A 30 49.56 24.23 -56.10
N VAL A 31 49.18 24.05 -57.38
CA VAL A 31 48.20 23.04 -57.84
C VAL A 31 48.45 21.63 -57.25
N PHE A 32 47.37 21.02 -56.73
CA PHE A 32 47.27 19.77 -55.92
C PHE A 32 48.07 18.54 -56.39
N PHE A 33 48.58 18.53 -57.64
CA PHE A 33 49.25 17.39 -58.27
C PHE A 33 50.75 17.58 -58.51
N ALA A 34 51.34 18.69 -58.05
CA ALA A 34 52.79 18.82 -58.07
C ALA A 34 53.43 17.91 -57.00
N SER A 35 54.35 17.04 -57.40
CA SER A 35 54.99 16.04 -56.53
C SER A 35 55.68 16.63 -55.30
N GLU A 36 56.10 17.89 -55.38
CA GLU A 36 56.79 18.59 -54.29
C GLU A 36 55.84 19.01 -53.16
N CYS A 37 54.57 19.31 -53.46
CA CYS A 37 53.55 19.68 -52.47
C CYS A 37 52.92 18.47 -51.77
N LEU A 38 53.04 17.27 -52.35
CA LEU A 38 52.38 16.05 -51.87
C LEU A 38 52.86 15.67 -50.46
N SER A 39 54.11 16.01 -50.10
CA SER A 39 54.66 15.76 -48.76
C SER A 39 54.03 16.65 -47.68
N GLU A 40 53.75 17.92 -47.98
CA GLU A 40 53.07 18.86 -47.07
C GLU A 40 51.59 18.53 -46.91
N TYR A 41 50.91 18.14 -48.00
CA TYR A 41 49.53 17.63 -47.93
C TYR A 41 49.44 16.36 -47.07
N TRP A 42 50.43 15.45 -47.15
CA TRP A 42 50.48 14.27 -46.30
C TRP A 42 50.79 14.58 -44.84
N ALA A 43 51.62 15.58 -44.56
CA ALA A 43 51.82 16.08 -43.21
C ALA A 43 50.53 16.70 -42.64
N GLY A 44 49.77 17.43 -43.46
CA GLY A 44 48.49 18.02 -43.11
C GLY A 44 47.38 17.01 -42.82
N ILE A 45 47.20 16.04 -43.72
CA ILE A 45 46.23 14.96 -43.54
C ILE A 45 46.61 14.13 -42.32
N ARG A 46 47.90 13.88 -42.09
CA ARG A 46 48.38 13.21 -40.86
C ARG A 46 48.06 14.04 -39.62
N TRP A 47 48.14 15.37 -39.65
CA TRP A 47 47.82 16.24 -38.53
C TRP A 47 46.31 16.22 -38.18
N ILE A 48 45.45 16.17 -39.20
CA ILE A 48 44.00 16.03 -39.05
C ILE A 48 43.62 14.61 -38.59
N ALA A 49 44.17 13.58 -39.24
CA ALA A 49 43.89 12.17 -38.95
C ALA A 49 44.38 11.74 -37.56
N LEU A 50 45.51 12.29 -37.09
CA LEU A 50 46.01 12.08 -35.73
C LEU A 50 45.35 13.01 -34.70
N LEU A 51 44.31 13.78 -35.07
CA LEU A 51 43.58 14.70 -34.19
C LEU A 51 44.50 15.71 -33.46
N LYS A 52 45.67 16.00 -34.02
CA LYS A 52 46.69 16.81 -33.32
C LYS A 52 46.24 18.27 -33.16
N TRP A 53 45.28 18.69 -33.98
CA TRP A 53 44.57 19.97 -33.89
C TRP A 53 43.67 20.11 -32.66
N VAL A 54 43.27 19.00 -32.04
CA VAL A 54 42.47 18.99 -30.81
C VAL A 54 43.32 19.35 -29.60
N SER A 55 44.63 19.08 -29.64
CA SER A 55 45.60 19.33 -28.55
C SER A 55 45.46 20.73 -27.90
N PRO A 56 45.47 21.85 -28.66
CA PRO A 56 45.28 23.19 -28.06
C PRO A 56 43.88 23.44 -27.49
N TYR A 57 42.86 22.67 -27.88
CA TYR A 57 41.47 22.85 -27.46
C TYR A 57 40.98 21.79 -26.45
N GLN A 58 41.85 20.88 -26.00
CA GLN A 58 41.49 19.79 -25.07
C GLN A 58 40.83 20.31 -23.80
N THR A 59 41.34 21.39 -23.22
CA THR A 59 40.78 21.99 -21.99
C THR A 59 39.39 22.57 -22.24
N LEU A 60 39.15 23.15 -23.42
CA LEU A 60 37.89 23.78 -23.79
C LEU A 60 36.82 22.70 -24.07
N LEU A 61 37.19 21.65 -24.79
CA LEU A 61 36.34 20.47 -25.02
C LEU A 61 36.06 19.71 -23.72
N GLY A 62 37.06 19.58 -22.84
CA GLY A 62 36.89 19.02 -21.50
C GLY A 62 35.92 19.83 -20.64
N GLY A 63 36.00 21.17 -20.71
CA GLY A 63 35.04 22.07 -20.07
C GLY A 63 33.61 21.89 -20.60
N PHE A 64 33.43 21.81 -21.91
CA PHE A 64 32.11 21.53 -22.52
C PHE A 64 31.57 20.15 -22.12
N ALA A 65 32.42 19.12 -22.10
CA ALA A 65 32.03 17.79 -21.65
C ALA A 65 31.62 17.78 -20.17
N ALA A 66 32.34 18.52 -19.31
CA ALA A 66 32.00 18.67 -17.90
C ALA A 66 30.66 19.39 -17.70
N LEU A 67 30.37 20.44 -18.48
CA LEU A 67 29.07 21.12 -18.44
C LEU A 67 27.94 20.21 -18.92
N ALA A 68 28.16 19.46 -20.00
CA ALA A 68 27.17 18.50 -20.50
C ALA A 68 26.91 17.37 -19.49
N ALA A 69 27.96 16.84 -18.86
CA ALA A 69 27.84 15.84 -17.80
C ALA A 69 27.10 16.39 -16.57
N GLY A 70 27.42 17.62 -16.13
CA GLY A 70 26.72 18.28 -15.02
C GLY A 70 25.24 18.53 -15.31
N ALA A 71 24.90 18.97 -16.52
CA ALA A 71 23.52 19.13 -16.95
C ALA A 71 22.76 17.79 -16.99
N PHE A 72 23.40 16.72 -17.46
CA PHE A 72 22.81 15.39 -17.47
C PHE A 72 22.50 14.89 -16.05
N VAL A 73 23.43 15.07 -15.11
CA VAL A 73 23.23 14.70 -13.69
C VAL A 73 22.08 15.49 -13.06
N LEU A 74 21.95 16.79 -13.37
CA LEU A 74 20.83 17.60 -12.86
C LEU A 74 19.48 17.15 -13.43
N ILE A 75 19.43 16.74 -14.69
CA ILE A 75 18.20 16.21 -15.29
C ILE A 75 17.87 14.86 -14.67
N SER A 76 18.85 13.94 -14.57
CA SER A 76 18.61 12.61 -14.02
C SER A 76 18.17 12.68 -12.56
N THR A 77 18.78 13.54 -11.75
CA THR A 77 18.39 13.72 -10.34
C THR A 77 16.98 14.25 -10.17
N ARG A 78 16.51 15.13 -11.07
CA ARG A 78 15.11 15.60 -11.06
C ARG A 78 14.13 14.47 -11.38
N GLU A 79 14.41 13.68 -12.40
CA GLU A 79 13.58 12.52 -12.77
C GLU A 79 13.54 11.49 -11.64
N THR A 80 14.70 11.16 -11.05
CA THR A 80 14.78 10.23 -9.92
C THR A 80 14.03 10.75 -8.68
N LEU A 81 14.03 12.05 -8.42
CA LEU A 81 13.27 12.63 -7.30
C LEU A 81 11.76 12.55 -7.53
N GLU A 82 11.28 12.77 -8.75
CA GLU A 82 9.87 12.65 -9.10
C GLU A 82 9.40 11.19 -9.02
N GLU A 83 10.20 10.25 -9.53
CA GLU A 83 9.93 8.81 -9.42
C GLU A 83 9.92 8.35 -7.96
N ASN A 84 10.90 8.75 -7.15
CA ASN A 84 10.92 8.42 -5.73
C ASN A 84 9.70 8.95 -4.96
N ARG A 85 9.18 10.14 -5.33
CA ARG A 85 7.95 10.66 -4.73
C ARG A 85 6.74 9.81 -5.09
N ARG A 86 6.61 9.41 -6.36
CA ARG A 86 5.53 8.52 -6.80
C ARG A 86 5.62 7.16 -6.13
N GLN A 87 6.82 6.59 -6.04
CA GLN A 87 7.03 5.31 -5.38
C GLN A 87 6.61 5.35 -3.91
N LYS A 88 6.97 6.42 -3.17
CA LYS A 88 6.53 6.57 -1.77
C LYS A 88 5.01 6.63 -1.61
N VAL A 89 4.30 7.30 -2.52
CA VAL A 89 2.83 7.35 -2.46
C VAL A 89 2.24 5.96 -2.71
N ILE A 90 2.76 5.23 -3.70
CA ILE A 90 2.34 3.86 -3.99
C ILE A 90 2.65 2.94 -2.80
N ASP A 91 3.83 3.04 -2.21
CA ASP A 91 4.24 2.23 -1.06
C ASP A 91 3.34 2.52 0.15
N LEU A 92 2.98 3.79 0.40
CA LEU A 92 2.06 4.17 1.47
C LEU A 92 0.66 3.58 1.24
N GLN A 93 0.11 3.73 0.03
CA GLN A 93 -1.18 3.15 -0.34
C GLN A 93 -1.17 1.63 -0.17
N LEU A 94 -0.14 0.95 -0.66
CA LEU A 94 -0.01 -0.50 -0.51
C LEU A 94 0.05 -0.92 0.96
N THR A 95 0.77 -0.16 1.81
CA THR A 95 0.81 -0.47 3.24
C THR A 95 -0.53 -0.25 3.95
N GLN A 96 -1.32 0.72 3.51
CA GLN A 96 -2.68 0.92 4.01
C GLN A 96 -3.58 -0.23 3.56
N ASP A 97 -3.60 -0.57 2.27
CA ASP A 97 -4.40 -1.68 1.73
C ASP A 97 -4.07 -3.02 2.42
N LEU A 98 -2.78 -3.28 2.70
CA LEU A 98 -2.34 -4.46 3.42
C LEU A 98 -2.80 -4.46 4.89
N ARG A 99 -2.81 -3.30 5.53
CA ARG A 99 -3.29 -3.14 6.91
C ARG A 99 -4.79 -3.38 6.99
N ASP A 100 -5.55 -2.78 6.08
CA ASP A 100 -7.00 -2.92 6.05
C ASP A 100 -7.39 -4.37 5.79
N ALA A 101 -6.78 -5.02 4.80
CA ALA A 101 -6.98 -6.44 4.53
C ALA A 101 -6.59 -7.36 5.71
N HIS A 102 -5.60 -6.97 6.52
CA HIS A 102 -5.24 -7.70 7.75
C HIS A 102 -6.32 -7.54 8.83
N ILE A 103 -6.87 -6.34 9.00
CA ILE A 103 -7.93 -6.04 9.97
C ILE A 103 -9.21 -6.76 9.58
N THR A 104 -9.63 -6.71 8.31
CA THR A 104 -10.80 -7.44 7.81
C THR A 104 -10.71 -8.93 8.15
N LYS A 105 -9.57 -9.56 7.85
CA LYS A 105 -9.35 -10.98 8.17
C LYS A 105 -9.37 -11.27 9.65
N THR A 106 -8.85 -10.36 10.46
CA THR A 106 -8.87 -10.48 11.92
C THR A 106 -10.31 -10.44 12.44
N LEU A 107 -11.13 -9.51 11.93
CA LEU A 107 -12.55 -9.40 12.27
C LEU A 107 -13.34 -10.65 11.83
N GLU A 108 -13.11 -11.16 10.62
CA GLU A 108 -13.69 -12.42 10.14
C GLU A 108 -13.30 -13.62 11.02
N LEU A 109 -12.03 -13.72 11.42
CA LEU A 109 -11.56 -14.81 12.29
C LEU A 109 -12.28 -14.76 13.64
N ILE A 110 -12.40 -13.57 14.22
CA ILE A 110 -13.08 -13.36 15.49
C ILE A 110 -14.58 -13.67 15.38
N SER A 111 -15.24 -13.24 14.29
CA SER A 111 -16.65 -13.53 14.06
C SER A 111 -16.88 -15.04 14.01
N VAL A 112 -16.05 -15.80 13.27
CA VAL A 112 -16.11 -17.26 13.20
C VAL A 112 -15.95 -17.91 14.57
N GLU A 113 -15.00 -17.45 15.41
CA GLU A 113 -14.83 -17.97 16.77
C GLU A 113 -16.05 -17.73 17.65
N PHE A 114 -16.67 -16.54 17.58
CA PHE A 114 -17.92 -16.25 18.29
C PHE A 114 -19.09 -17.08 17.77
N TYR A 115 -19.17 -17.35 16.47
CA TYR A 115 -20.15 -18.25 15.88
C TYR A 115 -19.99 -19.67 16.41
N ILE A 116 -18.76 -20.20 16.42
CA ILE A 116 -18.45 -21.53 16.98
C ILE A 116 -18.81 -21.58 18.46
N LEU A 117 -18.48 -20.54 19.22
CA LEU A 117 -18.82 -20.44 20.65
C LEU A 117 -20.34 -20.47 20.86
N SER A 118 -21.10 -19.74 20.04
CA SER A 118 -22.57 -19.75 20.10
C SER A 118 -23.14 -21.15 19.88
N GLY A 119 -22.57 -21.90 18.93
CA GLY A 119 -22.97 -23.28 18.61
C GLY A 119 -22.60 -24.28 19.71
N LYS A 120 -21.41 -24.14 20.31
CA LYS A 120 -20.97 -24.97 21.46
C LYS A 120 -21.84 -24.75 22.69
N LEU A 121 -22.23 -23.49 22.97
CA LEU A 121 -23.15 -23.16 24.05
C LEU A 121 -24.57 -23.68 23.77
N ARG A 122 -24.96 -23.85 22.51
CA ARG A 122 -26.26 -24.43 22.14
C ARG A 122 -26.31 -25.95 22.31
N SER A 123 -25.20 -26.66 22.11
CA SER A 123 -25.20 -28.13 22.02
C SER A 123 -25.12 -28.86 23.36
N GLU A 124 -25.22 -28.16 24.51
CA GLU A 124 -25.08 -28.72 25.87
C GLU A 124 -23.70 -29.36 26.19
N TYR A 125 -22.81 -29.46 25.22
CA TYR A 125 -21.41 -29.87 25.38
C TYR A 125 -20.55 -28.63 25.62
N LEU A 126 -20.50 -28.19 26.88
CA LEU A 126 -19.67 -27.08 27.31
C LEU A 126 -18.19 -27.50 27.37
N ILE A 127 -17.59 -27.69 26.19
CA ILE A 127 -16.15 -27.57 25.98
C ILE A 127 -15.95 -26.24 25.26
N ALA A 128 -16.37 -25.15 25.91
CA ALA A 128 -15.83 -23.84 25.58
C ALA A 128 -14.36 -23.86 26.01
N ASP A 129 -13.53 -24.45 25.17
CA ASP A 129 -12.09 -24.27 25.24
C ASP A 129 -11.80 -22.78 25.16
N ASN A 130 -10.80 -22.30 25.88
CA ASN A 130 -10.42 -20.88 25.94
C ASN A 130 -9.96 -20.30 24.58
N THR A 131 -10.06 -21.06 23.48
CA THR A 131 -9.53 -20.74 22.14
C THR A 131 -10.12 -19.45 21.58
N ALA A 132 -11.44 -19.24 21.70
CA ALA A 132 -12.09 -18.01 21.22
C ALA A 132 -11.56 -16.77 21.97
N PHE A 133 -11.33 -16.88 23.28
CA PHE A 133 -10.78 -15.80 24.09
C PHE A 133 -9.28 -15.57 23.82
N HIS A 134 -8.52 -16.62 23.50
CA HIS A 134 -7.14 -16.47 23.05
C HIS A 134 -7.04 -15.72 21.71
N CYS A 135 -7.97 -15.95 20.79
CA CYS A 135 -8.04 -15.21 19.52
C CYS A 135 -8.22 -13.71 19.76
N VAL A 136 -9.19 -13.31 20.57
CA VAL A 136 -9.43 -11.90 20.94
C VAL A 136 -8.21 -11.30 21.63
N ASN A 137 -7.55 -12.03 22.53
CA ASN A 137 -6.34 -11.54 23.20
C ASN A 137 -5.18 -11.29 22.23
N ASN A 138 -4.99 -12.18 21.25
CA ASN A 138 -3.93 -12.03 20.26
C ASN A 138 -4.20 -10.85 19.30
N ALA A 139 -5.47 -10.58 19.00
CA ALA A 139 -5.91 -9.49 18.14
C ALA A 139 -6.19 -8.17 18.88
N ALA A 140 -6.02 -8.14 20.21
CA ALA A 140 -6.49 -7.01 21.02
C ALA A 140 -5.74 -5.70 20.72
N GLU A 141 -4.45 -5.76 20.42
CA GLU A 141 -3.65 -4.58 20.08
C GLU A 141 -4.09 -4.01 18.73
N ASP A 142 -4.21 -4.86 17.71
CA ASP A 142 -4.65 -4.47 16.37
C ASP A 142 -6.08 -3.89 16.38
N LEU A 143 -6.98 -4.51 17.14
CA LEU A 143 -8.34 -4.00 17.36
C LEU A 143 -8.34 -2.69 18.14
N ALA A 144 -7.54 -2.55 19.20
CA ALA A 144 -7.52 -1.33 20.00
C ALA A 144 -7.00 -0.13 19.21
N GLU A 145 -6.01 -0.35 18.34
CA GLU A 145 -5.45 0.71 17.50
C GLU A 145 -6.44 1.14 16.41
N HIS A 146 -7.24 0.20 15.90
CA HIS A 146 -8.18 0.47 14.82
C HIS A 146 -9.56 0.91 15.32
N ASP A 147 -10.19 0.09 16.17
CA ASP A 147 -11.53 0.32 16.71
C ASP A 147 -11.63 -0.19 18.17
N PRO A 148 -11.47 0.72 19.16
CA PRO A 148 -11.55 0.34 20.57
C PRO A 148 -12.97 -0.08 21.01
N GLU A 149 -14.02 0.30 20.26
CA GLU A 149 -15.39 -0.10 20.59
C GLU A 149 -15.64 -1.57 20.24
N LEU A 150 -15.11 -2.06 19.10
CA LEU A 150 -15.16 -3.49 18.76
C LEU A 150 -14.43 -4.35 19.80
N LEU A 151 -13.27 -3.89 20.28
CA LEU A 151 -12.58 -4.57 21.39
C LEU A 151 -13.45 -4.56 22.66
N ALA A 152 -14.10 -3.44 22.98
CA ALA A 152 -15.00 -3.35 24.12
C ALA A 152 -16.16 -4.35 24.00
N ILE A 153 -16.77 -4.51 22.83
CA ILE A 153 -17.83 -5.49 22.56
C ILE A 153 -17.34 -6.91 22.83
N ALA A 154 -16.16 -7.29 22.33
CA ALA A 154 -15.58 -8.61 22.60
C ALA A 154 -15.35 -8.83 24.11
N ARG A 155 -14.78 -7.84 24.80
CA ARG A 155 -14.49 -7.93 26.25
C ARG A 155 -15.74 -7.96 27.11
N ILE A 156 -16.76 -7.18 26.77
CA ILE A 156 -18.06 -7.21 27.44
C ILE A 156 -18.67 -8.60 27.28
N THR A 157 -18.70 -9.13 26.05
CA THR A 157 -19.24 -10.46 25.76
C THR A 157 -18.50 -11.55 26.54
N GLU A 158 -17.16 -11.53 26.53
CA GLU A 158 -16.31 -12.42 27.31
C GLU A 158 -16.63 -12.34 28.82
N THR A 159 -16.69 -11.13 29.36
CA THR A 159 -16.92 -10.90 30.78
C THR A 159 -18.30 -11.38 31.20
N LEU A 160 -19.33 -11.12 30.39
CA LEU A 160 -20.71 -11.55 30.65
C LEU A 160 -20.82 -13.08 30.66
N ILE A 161 -20.24 -13.75 29.66
CA ILE A 161 -20.24 -15.22 29.58
C ILE A 161 -19.46 -15.83 30.76
N ASN A 162 -18.29 -15.29 31.08
CA ASN A 162 -17.47 -15.77 32.20
C ASN A 162 -18.14 -15.52 33.56
N HIS A 163 -18.82 -14.38 33.73
CA HIS A 163 -19.58 -14.08 34.94
C HIS A 163 -20.77 -15.04 35.13
N GLN A 164 -21.51 -15.32 34.06
CA GLN A 164 -22.60 -16.31 34.12
C GLN A 164 -22.05 -17.71 34.44
N ARG A 165 -20.88 -18.07 33.89
CA ARG A 165 -20.19 -19.32 34.22
C ARG A 165 -19.72 -19.37 35.67
N ALA A 166 -19.16 -18.29 36.20
CA ALA A 166 -18.60 -18.23 37.55
C ALA A 166 -19.67 -18.24 38.65
N LYS A 167 -20.86 -17.66 38.40
CA LYS A 167 -22.01 -17.74 39.31
C LYS A 167 -22.50 -19.16 39.59
N LEU A 168 -22.10 -20.12 38.76
CA LEU A 168 -22.44 -21.52 38.89
C LEU A 168 -21.20 -22.29 39.34
N GLU A 169 -20.91 -22.22 40.64
CA GLU A 169 -19.81 -22.96 41.26
C GLU A 169 -19.96 -24.47 40.98
N ASN A 170 -19.13 -24.99 40.06
CA ASN A 170 -18.82 -26.41 39.80
C ASN A 170 -19.90 -27.28 39.11
N GLY A 171 -20.88 -26.69 38.41
CA GLY A 171 -21.95 -27.44 37.70
C GLY A 171 -22.05 -27.16 36.20
N ARG A 172 -22.90 -27.94 35.50
CA ARG A 172 -23.35 -27.57 34.13
C ARG A 172 -24.22 -26.31 34.21
N LEU A 173 -24.09 -25.43 33.21
CA LEU A 173 -24.97 -24.26 33.11
C LEU A 173 -26.43 -24.70 32.91
N PRO A 174 -27.41 -24.11 33.61
CA PRO A 174 -28.82 -24.26 33.30
C PRO A 174 -29.11 -23.90 31.84
N GLN A 175 -30.05 -24.62 31.22
CA GLN A 175 -30.42 -24.44 29.81
C GLN A 175 -30.68 -22.98 29.43
N GLU A 176 -31.36 -22.25 30.31
CA GLU A 176 -31.73 -20.84 30.12
C GLU A 176 -30.50 -19.93 30.01
N LEU A 177 -29.53 -20.09 30.93
CA LEU A 177 -28.27 -19.36 30.90
C LEU A 177 -27.38 -19.78 29.71
N MET A 178 -27.43 -21.05 29.33
CA MET A 178 -26.75 -21.52 28.11
C MET A 178 -27.34 -20.86 26.85
N ASN A 179 -28.66 -20.74 26.77
CA ASN A 179 -29.34 -20.07 25.68
C ASN A 179 -29.00 -18.58 25.63
N GLN A 180 -28.99 -17.89 26.79
CA GLN A 180 -28.57 -16.48 26.89
C GLN A 180 -27.10 -16.29 26.48
N CYS A 181 -26.17 -17.09 27.01
CA CYS A 181 -24.75 -17.02 26.62
C CYS A 181 -24.55 -17.31 25.12
N SER A 182 -25.30 -18.27 24.58
CA SER A 182 -25.30 -18.57 23.14
C SER A 182 -25.78 -17.36 22.32
N MET A 183 -26.81 -16.65 22.79
CA MET A 183 -27.29 -15.42 22.15
C MET A 183 -26.29 -14.27 22.24
N LEU A 184 -25.65 -14.05 23.39
CA LEU A 184 -24.62 -13.02 23.53
C LEU A 184 -23.45 -13.28 22.56
N ALA A 185 -23.00 -14.53 22.44
CA ALA A 185 -21.97 -14.91 21.49
C ALA A 185 -22.42 -14.73 20.03
N TYR A 186 -23.68 -15.06 19.71
CA TYR A 186 -24.22 -14.87 18.36
C TYR A 186 -24.39 -13.38 18.00
N ALA A 187 -24.83 -12.55 18.94
CA ALA A 187 -24.93 -11.11 18.77
C ALA A 187 -23.55 -10.48 18.51
N ALA A 188 -22.53 -10.89 19.27
CA ALA A 188 -21.15 -10.49 19.01
C ALA A 188 -20.67 -10.95 17.62
N TYR A 189 -20.95 -12.19 17.21
CA TYR A 189 -20.66 -12.67 15.86
C TYR A 189 -21.25 -11.75 14.79
N GLN A 190 -22.52 -11.39 14.89
CA GLN A 190 -23.18 -10.52 13.91
C GLN A 190 -22.54 -9.13 13.83
N ILE A 191 -22.18 -8.56 14.99
CA ILE A 191 -21.44 -7.30 15.07
C ILE A 191 -20.09 -7.39 14.34
N PHE A 192 -19.30 -8.43 14.63
CA PHE A 192 -17.99 -8.61 14.00
C PHE A 192 -18.08 -8.93 12.51
N LEU A 193 -19.13 -9.64 12.08
CA LEU A 193 -19.37 -9.92 10.67
C LEU A 193 -19.71 -8.63 9.91
N GLN A 194 -20.67 -7.84 10.41
CA GLN A 194 -21.05 -6.57 9.79
C GLN A 194 -19.86 -5.59 9.77
N ALA A 195 -19.08 -5.53 10.86
CA ALA A 195 -17.87 -4.71 10.91
C ALA A 195 -16.76 -5.16 9.94
N ALA A 196 -16.73 -6.44 9.54
CA ALA A 196 -15.80 -6.93 8.53
C ALA A 196 -16.27 -6.62 7.08
N GLU A 197 -17.57 -6.45 6.88
CA GLU A 197 -18.17 -6.13 5.56
C GLU A 197 -18.21 -4.62 5.26
N GLU A 198 -18.02 -3.77 6.27
CA GLU A 198 -17.97 -2.32 6.12
C GLU A 198 -16.64 -1.85 5.50
N ASP A 199 -16.72 -0.96 4.52
CA ASP A 199 -15.54 -0.27 3.99
C ASP A 199 -14.95 0.65 5.08
N PHE A 200 -13.65 0.47 5.35
CA PHE A 200 -12.90 1.14 6.42
C PHE A 200 -12.55 2.59 6.07
N ASP A 201 -13.54 3.43 5.72
CA ASP A 201 -13.31 4.86 5.49
C ASP A 201 -13.17 5.63 6.83
N GLU A 202 -12.16 6.51 6.92
CA GLU A 202 -11.55 7.15 8.11
C GLU A 202 -12.48 7.93 9.08
N GLU A 203 -13.79 7.98 8.86
CA GLU A 203 -14.75 8.66 9.74
C GLU A 203 -15.83 7.72 10.25
N ALA A 204 -15.45 6.68 11.01
CA ALA A 204 -16.43 5.84 11.68
C ALA A 204 -17.21 6.68 12.72
N PRO A 205 -18.53 6.89 12.57
CA PRO A 205 -19.34 7.41 13.66
C PRO A 205 -19.30 6.43 14.83
N ARG A 206 -19.50 6.92 16.06
CA ARG A 206 -19.65 6.05 17.25
C ARG A 206 -20.64 4.94 16.94
N ARG A 207 -20.28 3.67 17.18
CA ARG A 207 -21.05 2.48 16.76
C ARG A 207 -22.27 2.18 17.63
N ILE A 208 -22.71 3.15 18.44
CA ILE A 208 -23.93 3.02 19.25
C ILE A 208 -25.13 3.02 18.30
N SER A 209 -25.97 1.98 18.38
CA SER A 209 -27.14 1.80 17.50
C SER A 209 -26.78 1.81 16.00
N HIS A 210 -25.70 1.13 15.64
CA HIS A 210 -25.18 1.10 14.26
C HIS A 210 -25.56 -0.18 13.51
N PHE A 211 -25.53 -1.32 14.20
CA PHE A 211 -25.67 -2.63 13.57
C PHE A 211 -27.13 -3.03 13.32
N ASP A 212 -27.39 -3.73 12.22
CA ASP A 212 -28.72 -4.25 11.88
C ASP A 212 -29.09 -5.42 12.81
N PRO A 213 -30.19 -5.33 13.58
CA PRO A 213 -30.63 -6.42 14.45
C PRO A 213 -31.41 -7.53 13.74
N SER A 214 -31.71 -7.45 12.45
CA SER A 214 -32.68 -8.34 11.78
C SER A 214 -32.48 -9.83 12.09
N ASP A 215 -31.26 -10.34 11.88
CA ASP A 215 -30.91 -11.75 12.17
C ASP A 215 -30.95 -12.07 13.67
N VAL A 216 -30.50 -11.15 14.51
CA VAL A 216 -30.50 -11.31 15.98
C VAL A 216 -31.92 -11.35 16.50
N ASN A 217 -32.81 -10.53 15.96
CA ASN A 217 -34.21 -10.43 16.34
C ASN A 217 -34.99 -11.69 15.94
N GLU A 218 -34.75 -12.24 14.75
CA GLU A 218 -35.31 -13.53 14.34
C GLU A 218 -34.92 -14.65 15.32
N LEU A 219 -33.63 -14.69 15.69
CA LEU A 219 -33.10 -15.70 16.61
C LEU A 219 -33.60 -15.51 18.05
N LEU A 220 -33.79 -14.27 18.51
CA LEU A 220 -34.39 -13.96 19.82
C LEU A 220 -35.82 -14.50 19.90
N VAL A 221 -36.63 -14.27 18.86
CA VAL A 221 -38.01 -14.75 18.77
C VAL A 221 -38.05 -16.29 18.75
N GLU A 222 -37.19 -16.94 17.96
CA GLU A 222 -37.09 -18.41 17.90
C GLU A 222 -36.83 -19.01 19.29
N ARG A 223 -36.02 -18.33 20.11
CA ARG A 223 -35.59 -18.83 21.42
C ARG A 223 -36.41 -18.34 22.60
N SER A 224 -37.51 -17.62 22.34
CA SER A 224 -38.35 -17.01 23.38
C SER A 224 -37.56 -16.09 24.32
N LEU A 225 -36.56 -15.39 23.77
CA LEU A 225 -35.75 -14.40 24.48
C LEU A 225 -36.14 -12.98 24.05
N THR A 226 -35.83 -12.03 24.90
CA THR A 226 -36.12 -10.60 24.73
C THR A 226 -34.86 -9.80 24.46
N LYS A 227 -34.99 -8.55 23.98
CA LYS A 227 -33.85 -7.64 23.78
C LYS A 227 -33.06 -7.43 25.09
N ASP A 228 -33.74 -7.44 26.23
CA ASP A 228 -33.13 -7.31 27.56
C ASP A 228 -32.16 -8.45 27.89
N ASP A 229 -32.36 -9.63 27.30
CA ASP A 229 -31.46 -10.78 27.46
C ASP A 229 -30.10 -10.58 26.77
N LEU A 230 -29.97 -9.57 25.89
CA LEU A 230 -28.69 -9.15 25.31
C LEU A 230 -27.88 -8.23 26.22
N LEU A 231 -28.43 -7.83 27.37
CA LEU A 231 -27.74 -7.01 28.37
C LEU A 231 -27.17 -5.72 27.74
N ASP A 232 -25.87 -5.46 27.94
CA ASP A 232 -25.19 -4.28 27.41
C ASP A 232 -24.95 -4.34 25.90
N LEU A 233 -25.14 -5.51 25.25
CA LEU A 233 -24.97 -5.62 23.79
C LEU A 233 -26.14 -5.00 23.03
N GLN A 234 -27.31 -4.88 23.65
CA GLN A 234 -28.49 -4.33 22.97
C GLN A 234 -28.27 -2.91 22.44
N GLN A 235 -27.41 -2.11 23.09
CA GLN A 235 -27.17 -0.70 22.71
C GLN A 235 -26.45 -0.54 21.37
N TYR A 236 -25.80 -1.59 20.87
CA TYR A 236 -25.06 -1.56 19.61
C TYR A 236 -25.96 -1.80 18.39
N PHE A 237 -27.15 -2.36 18.60
CA PHE A 237 -28.10 -2.64 17.55
C PHE A 237 -29.10 -1.50 17.35
N LYS A 238 -29.45 -1.26 16.08
CA LYS A 238 -30.48 -0.29 15.69
C LYS A 238 -31.85 -0.92 15.73
N TRP A 239 -32.47 -0.92 16.90
CA TRP A 239 -33.82 -1.44 17.07
C TRP A 239 -34.85 -0.53 16.39
N ASN A 240 -35.65 -1.07 15.49
CA ASN A 240 -36.82 -0.38 14.95
C ASN A 240 -37.92 -0.38 16.01
N ASP A 241 -37.88 0.59 16.93
CA ASP A 241 -38.96 0.84 17.88
C ASP A 241 -40.11 1.61 17.19
N GLU A 242 -40.66 1.02 16.12
CA GLU A 242 -41.91 1.44 15.48
C GLU A 242 -42.87 0.26 15.39
N SER A 243 -43.43 -0.13 16.54
CA SER A 243 -44.79 -0.70 16.66
C SER A 243 -45.26 -0.70 18.11
#